data_AF-A0A2D7L660-F1
#
_entry.id   AF-A0A2D7L660-F1
#
_cell.length_a   1.000
_cell.length_b   1.000
_cell.length_c   1.000
_cell.angle_alpha   90.00
_cell.angle_beta   90.00
_cell.angle_gamma   90.00
#
_symmetry.space_group_name_H-M   'P 1'
#
loop_
_entity.id
_entity.type
_entity.pdbx_description
1 polymer ?
#
loop_
_entity_poly.entity_id
_entity_poly.type
_entity_poly.pdbx_seq_one_letter_code
_entity_poly.pdbx_strand_id
1 'polypeptide(L)'
;MQLGVRKYFQAIIGITLIGVGVAFNYIANLGLGPWGVFHDGISKTIGITYGQAGILTSLLTLLLWIPLKQKPGIATIFDAFWIGLTADYIINLMSFANSLFFQYLSLSIGITLIGLGTAIYVGGDLGAGPRDGVMVGLEEKGLKIGTARTLIEAVAFTCGFFLGGKIGIASVIIVFSVGRVVQFFIPYFDLRKK
;
A
#
# COMPACT_ATOMS: atom_id res chain seq x y z
N MET A 1 14.13 -14.99 -20.01
CA MET A 1 14.63 -14.32 -18.78
C MET A 1 14.76 -15.38 -17.69
N GLN A 2 15.89 -15.46 -16.97
CA GLN A 2 16.03 -16.39 -15.84
C GLN A 2 14.94 -16.10 -14.80
N LEU A 3 14.38 -17.15 -14.18
CA LEU A 3 13.23 -17.03 -13.27
C LEU A 3 13.48 -16.01 -12.15
N GLY A 4 14.69 -15.98 -11.58
CA GLY A 4 15.08 -14.99 -10.57
C GLY A 4 14.97 -13.55 -11.07
N VAL A 5 15.54 -13.26 -12.25
CA VAL A 5 15.48 -11.91 -12.86
C VAL A 5 14.03 -11.47 -13.08
N ARG A 6 13.14 -12.39 -13.47
CA ARG A 6 11.71 -12.11 -13.61
C ARG A 6 11.04 -11.71 -12.30
N LYS A 7 11.34 -12.42 -11.21
CA LYS A 7 10.81 -12.10 -9.89
C LYS A 7 11.25 -10.70 -9.43
N TYR A 8 12.52 -10.35 -9.58
CA TYR A 8 13.04 -9.02 -9.21
C TYR A 8 12.40 -7.91 -10.03
N PHE A 9 12.29 -8.11 -11.34
CA PHE A 9 11.67 -7.16 -12.24
C PHE A 9 10.19 -6.93 -11.90
N GLN A 10 9.46 -7.99 -11.59
CA GLN A 10 8.07 -7.90 -11.10
C GLN A 10 7.98 -7.11 -9.79
N ALA A 11 8.85 -7.38 -8.82
CA ALA A 11 8.86 -6.63 -7.56
C ALA A 11 9.11 -5.13 -7.79
N ILE A 12 10.14 -4.77 -8.56
CA ILE A 12 10.48 -3.36 -8.82
C ILE A 12 9.33 -2.63 -9.52
N ILE A 13 8.80 -3.21 -10.59
CA ILE A 13 7.70 -2.59 -11.35
C ILE A 13 6.44 -2.53 -10.50
N GLY A 14 6.05 -3.63 -9.87
CA GLY A 14 4.84 -3.71 -9.06
C GLY A 14 4.84 -2.66 -7.94
N ILE A 15 5.94 -2.58 -7.20
CA ILE A 15 6.10 -1.64 -6.08
C ILE A 15 6.12 -0.18 -6.58
N THR A 16 6.77 0.09 -7.71
CA THR A 16 6.76 1.42 -8.34
C THR A 16 5.33 1.83 -8.74
N LEU A 17 4.59 0.93 -9.39
CA LEU A 17 3.19 1.20 -9.78
C LEU A 17 2.30 1.45 -8.56
N ILE A 18 2.52 0.75 -7.45
CA ILE A 18 1.81 1.01 -6.19
C ILE A 18 2.11 2.44 -5.70
N GLY A 19 3.38 2.85 -5.66
CA GLY A 19 3.77 4.22 -5.26
C GLY A 19 3.11 5.30 -6.13
N VAL A 20 3.13 5.12 -7.46
CA VAL A 20 2.43 6.03 -8.40
C VAL A 20 0.92 6.03 -8.12
N GLY A 21 0.30 4.86 -7.98
CA GLY A 21 -1.14 4.77 -7.73
C GLY A 21 -1.56 5.39 -6.39
N VAL A 22 -0.72 5.27 -5.37
CA VAL A 22 -0.88 5.95 -4.07
C VAL A 22 -0.86 7.47 -4.24
N ALA A 23 0.09 8.00 -5.01
CA ALA A 23 0.12 9.44 -5.33
C ALA A 23 -1.16 9.89 -6.06
N PHE A 24 -1.62 9.12 -7.04
CA PHE A 24 -2.86 9.42 -7.79
C PHE A 24 -4.10 9.47 -6.87
N ASN A 25 -4.22 8.52 -5.94
CA ASN A 25 -5.29 8.54 -4.94
C ASN A 25 -5.17 9.74 -3.99
N TYR A 26 -3.95 10.16 -3.64
CA TYR A 26 -3.71 11.33 -2.81
C TYR A 26 -4.11 12.65 -3.50
N ILE A 27 -3.63 12.87 -4.73
CA ILE A 27 -3.94 14.09 -5.51
C ILE A 27 -5.42 14.15 -5.95
N ALA A 28 -6.12 13.02 -5.99
CA ALA A 28 -7.56 12.96 -6.23
C ALA A 28 -8.35 13.69 -5.14
N ASN A 29 -7.80 13.84 -3.93
CA ASN A 29 -8.37 14.68 -2.87
C ASN A 29 -9.81 14.31 -2.43
N LEU A 30 -10.25 13.06 -2.66
CA LEU A 30 -11.59 12.54 -2.37
C LEU A 30 -11.67 11.68 -1.09
N GLY A 31 -10.57 11.58 -0.34
CA GLY A 31 -10.39 10.64 0.77
C GLY A 31 -9.35 9.57 0.46
N LEU A 32 -8.89 8.87 1.49
CA LEU A 32 -7.84 7.85 1.38
C LEU A 32 -8.31 6.51 1.95
N GLY A 33 -7.67 5.41 1.53
CA GLY A 33 -7.88 4.10 2.16
C GLY A 33 -7.26 4.03 3.57
N PRO A 34 -7.51 2.97 4.37
CA PRO A 34 -7.11 2.85 5.78
C PRO A 34 -5.69 3.31 6.10
N TRP A 35 -4.70 2.75 5.41
CA TRP A 35 -3.29 3.12 5.58
C TRP A 35 -2.97 4.52 5.07
N GLY A 36 -3.63 4.97 4.00
CA GLY A 36 -3.46 6.33 3.51
C GLY A 36 -4.00 7.38 4.47
N VAL A 37 -5.15 7.12 5.13
CA VAL A 37 -5.67 7.96 6.21
C VAL A 37 -4.65 8.05 7.33
N PHE A 38 -4.01 6.93 7.70
CA PHE A 38 -2.96 6.92 8.71
C PHE A 38 -1.72 7.73 8.32
N HIS A 39 -1.19 7.52 7.11
CA HIS A 39 -0.02 8.24 6.61
C HIS A 39 -0.30 9.75 6.50
N ASP A 40 -1.48 10.13 6.02
CA ASP A 40 -1.89 11.53 5.95
C ASP A 40 -2.04 12.16 7.34
N GLY A 41 -2.60 11.43 8.30
CA GLY A 41 -2.68 11.85 9.69
C GLY A 41 -1.30 12.09 10.32
N ILE A 42 -0.36 11.15 10.17
CA ILE A 42 1.02 11.31 10.63
C ILE A 42 1.68 12.52 9.96
N SER A 43 1.60 12.60 8.63
CA SER A 43 2.15 13.70 7.82
C SER A 43 1.75 15.06 8.37
N LYS A 44 0.46 15.27 8.62
CA LYS A 44 -0.09 16.50 9.19
C LYS A 44 0.32 16.75 10.65
N THR A 45 0.44 15.68 11.45
CA THR A 45 0.70 15.80 12.89
C THR A 45 2.15 16.19 13.19
N ILE A 46 3.11 15.61 12.46
CA ILE A 46 4.54 15.83 12.73
C ILE A 46 5.27 16.61 11.63
N GLY A 47 4.56 17.09 10.60
CA GLY A 47 5.08 18.01 9.60
C GLY A 47 6.04 17.39 8.59
N ILE A 48 5.85 16.11 8.26
CA ILE A 48 6.63 15.39 7.24
C ILE A 48 5.80 15.19 5.96
N THR A 49 6.42 14.79 4.86
CA THR A 49 5.67 14.50 3.62
C THR A 49 4.81 13.23 3.75
N TYR A 50 3.82 13.09 2.88
CA TYR A 50 2.94 11.91 2.87
C TYR A 50 3.72 10.60 2.63
N GLY A 51 4.68 10.60 1.71
CA GLY A 51 5.55 9.46 1.45
C GLY A 51 6.48 9.16 2.62
N GLN A 52 7.08 10.17 3.26
CA GLN A 52 7.87 9.99 4.49
C GLN A 52 7.05 9.35 5.61
N ALA A 53 5.80 9.77 5.79
CA ALA A 53 4.90 9.14 6.76
C ALA A 53 4.61 7.66 6.44
N GLY A 54 4.50 7.32 5.15
CA GLY A 54 4.43 5.94 4.69
C GLY A 54 5.69 5.12 5.02
N ILE A 55 6.88 5.69 4.77
CA ILE A 55 8.16 5.03 5.11
C ILE A 55 8.28 4.82 6.61
N LEU A 56 7.97 5.84 7.42
CA LEU A 56 7.96 5.74 8.87
C LEU A 56 7.02 4.63 9.34
N THR A 57 5.81 4.59 8.80
CA THR A 57 4.83 3.53 9.13
C THR A 57 5.37 2.15 8.76
N SER A 58 5.98 1.99 7.59
CA SER A 58 6.62 0.74 7.18
C SER A 58 7.70 0.30 8.17
N LEU A 59 8.59 1.21 8.58
CA LEU A 59 9.62 0.90 9.57
C LEU A 59 9.01 0.48 10.92
N LEU A 60 7.98 1.19 11.40
CA LEU A 60 7.26 0.82 12.62
C LEU A 60 6.62 -0.57 12.51
N THR A 61 6.01 -0.89 11.37
CA THR A 61 5.45 -2.22 11.15
C THR A 61 6.53 -3.31 11.09
N LEU A 62 7.71 -3.04 10.53
CA LEU A 62 8.84 -3.98 10.56
C LEU A 62 9.36 -4.22 11.98
N LEU A 63 9.29 -3.25 12.88
CA LEU A 63 9.61 -3.48 14.29
C LEU A 63 8.64 -4.48 14.94
N LEU A 64 7.37 -4.47 14.55
CA LEU A 64 6.38 -5.47 15.01
C LEU A 64 6.70 -6.88 14.51
N TRP A 65 7.54 -7.05 13.50
CA TRP A 65 7.94 -8.37 13.02
C TRP A 65 8.85 -9.10 14.01
N ILE A 66 9.59 -8.37 14.86
CA ILE A 66 10.49 -8.95 15.87
C ILE A 66 9.72 -9.87 16.84
N PRO A 67 8.67 -9.40 17.55
CA PRO A 67 7.87 -10.28 18.42
C PRO A 67 7.03 -11.31 17.64
N LEU A 68 6.71 -11.04 16.37
CA LEU A 68 5.98 -11.94 15.48
C LEU A 68 6.89 -12.96 14.77
N LYS A 69 8.22 -12.90 14.97
CA LYS A 69 9.24 -13.78 14.38
C LYS A 69 9.20 -13.84 12.83
N GLN A 70 8.70 -12.79 12.19
CA GLN A 70 8.62 -12.69 10.73
C GLN A 70 9.97 -12.26 10.15
N LYS A 71 10.35 -12.81 8.99
CA LYS A 71 11.64 -12.52 8.33
C LYS A 71 11.43 -11.67 7.06
N PRO A 72 11.93 -10.43 7.00
CA PRO A 72 11.76 -9.59 5.82
C PRO A 72 12.49 -10.17 4.62
N GLY A 73 11.82 -10.19 3.47
CA GLY A 73 12.43 -10.48 2.17
C GLY A 73 13.02 -9.22 1.55
N ILE A 74 13.76 -9.38 0.44
CA ILE A 74 14.34 -8.23 -0.27
C ILE A 74 13.27 -7.29 -0.81
N ALA A 75 12.13 -7.83 -1.28
CA ALA A 75 11.02 -7.01 -1.73
C ALA A 75 10.31 -6.29 -0.58
N THR A 76 10.36 -6.83 0.65
CA THR A 76 9.83 -6.17 1.84
C THR A 76 10.58 -4.87 2.13
N ILE A 77 11.92 -4.92 2.07
CA ILE A 77 12.76 -3.74 2.30
C ILE A 77 12.55 -2.73 1.16
N PHE A 78 12.51 -3.20 -0.09
CA PHE A 78 12.25 -2.31 -1.22
C PHE A 78 10.88 -1.63 -1.11
N ASP A 79 9.82 -2.37 -0.80
CA ASP A 79 8.46 -1.87 -0.57
C ASP A 79 8.42 -0.80 0.53
N ALA A 80 9.09 -1.06 1.66
CA ALA A 80 9.10 -0.18 2.83
C ALA A 80 9.55 1.24 2.53
N PHE A 81 10.51 1.42 1.62
CA PHE A 81 11.05 2.72 1.24
C PHE A 81 10.48 3.23 -0.09
N TRP A 82 10.43 2.37 -1.11
CA TRP A 82 10.24 2.78 -2.50
C TRP A 82 8.84 3.32 -2.80
N ILE A 83 7.80 2.78 -2.14
CA ILE A 83 6.43 3.28 -2.29
C ILE A 83 6.36 4.75 -1.85
N GLY A 84 6.91 5.07 -0.67
CA GLY A 84 6.87 6.43 -0.13
C GLY A 84 7.67 7.40 -0.99
N LEU A 85 8.88 7.02 -1.40
CA LEU A 85 9.73 7.84 -2.29
C LEU A 85 9.06 8.12 -3.63
N THR A 86 8.48 7.09 -4.25
CA THR A 86 7.78 7.23 -5.53
C THR A 86 6.52 8.07 -5.36
N ALA A 87 5.76 7.88 -4.27
CA ALA A 87 4.57 8.66 -4.01
C ALA A 87 4.89 10.15 -3.87
N ASP A 88 5.86 10.52 -3.04
CA ASP A 88 6.28 11.91 -2.88
C ASP A 88 6.83 12.51 -4.18
N TYR A 89 7.61 11.74 -4.94
CA TYR A 89 8.11 12.20 -6.23
C TYR A 89 6.96 12.61 -7.16
N ILE A 90 5.94 11.75 -7.30
CA ILE A 90 4.79 12.04 -8.16
C ILE A 90 3.90 13.16 -7.58
N ILE A 91 3.67 13.18 -6.26
CA ILE A 91 2.90 14.24 -5.59
C ILE A 91 3.55 15.60 -5.81
N ASN A 92 4.88 15.70 -5.75
CA ASN A 92 5.58 16.97 -5.98
C ASN A 92 5.59 17.42 -7.44
N LEU A 93 5.39 16.51 -8.40
CA LEU A 93 5.30 16.83 -9.83
C LEU A 93 3.88 17.22 -10.27
N MET A 94 2.86 16.80 -9.52
CA MET A 94 1.46 16.93 -9.91
C MET A 94 0.73 17.94 -9.03
N SER A 95 -0.21 18.67 -9.62
CA SER A 95 -1.15 19.48 -8.85
C SER A 95 -2.35 18.64 -8.39
N PHE A 96 -2.99 19.05 -7.30
CA PHE A 96 -4.26 18.46 -6.88
C PHE A 96 -5.32 18.60 -7.97
N ALA A 97 -6.16 17.58 -8.13
CA ALA A 97 -7.23 17.58 -9.10
C ALA A 97 -8.27 18.69 -8.78
N ASN A 98 -8.48 19.58 -9.75
CA ASN A 98 -9.25 20.82 -9.61
C ASN A 98 -10.73 20.71 -10.01
N SER A 99 -11.14 19.57 -10.59
CA SER A 99 -12.53 19.30 -10.96
C SER A 99 -12.94 17.90 -10.54
N LEU A 100 -14.24 17.67 -10.30
CA LEU A 100 -14.76 16.36 -9.93
C LEU A 100 -14.36 15.27 -10.94
N PHE A 101 -14.37 15.60 -12.23
CA PHE A 101 -13.95 14.66 -13.27
C PHE A 101 -12.50 14.20 -13.08
N PHE A 102 -11.55 15.14 -12.90
CA PHE A 102 -10.15 14.78 -12.67
C PHE A 102 -9.94 14.08 -11.32
N GLN A 103 -10.73 14.39 -10.31
CA GLN A 103 -10.66 13.71 -9.02
C GLN A 103 -11.04 12.23 -9.15
N TYR A 104 -12.19 11.92 -9.77
CA TYR A 104 -12.61 10.53 -9.99
C TYR A 104 -11.73 9.79 -11.00
N LEU A 105 -11.20 10.48 -12.02
CA LEU A 105 -10.24 9.91 -12.95
C LEU A 105 -8.94 9.52 -12.22
N SER A 106 -8.38 10.43 -11.42
CA SER A 106 -7.17 10.15 -10.64
C SER A 106 -7.39 9.03 -9.63
N LEU A 107 -8.54 9.02 -8.95
CA LEU A 107 -8.90 7.92 -8.04
C LEU A 107 -8.98 6.56 -8.77
N SER A 108 -9.60 6.53 -9.95
CA SER A 108 -9.77 5.30 -10.73
C SER A 108 -8.42 4.77 -11.25
N ILE A 109 -7.56 5.67 -11.73
CA ILE A 109 -6.18 5.34 -12.13
C ILE A 109 -5.41 4.83 -10.91
N GLY A 110 -5.48 5.53 -9.78
CA GLY A 110 -4.76 5.17 -8.57
C GLY A 110 -5.15 3.79 -8.04
N ILE A 111 -6.45 3.49 -7.94
CA ILE A 111 -6.96 2.15 -7.57
C ILE A 111 -6.45 1.08 -8.54
N THR A 112 -6.50 1.36 -9.85
CA THR A 112 -6.07 0.39 -10.87
C THR A 112 -4.57 0.10 -10.78
N LEU A 113 -3.75 1.14 -10.65
CA LEU A 113 -2.30 1.01 -10.52
C LEU A 113 -1.89 0.31 -9.23
N ILE A 114 -2.55 0.61 -8.10
CA ILE A 114 -2.31 -0.10 -6.84
C ILE A 114 -2.66 -1.58 -6.98
N GLY A 115 -3.83 -1.90 -7.54
CA GLY A 115 -4.27 -3.28 -7.70
C GLY A 115 -3.38 -4.08 -8.66
N LEU A 116 -3.08 -3.53 -9.83
CA LEU A 116 -2.16 -4.12 -10.81
C LEU A 116 -0.75 -4.28 -10.22
N GLY A 117 -0.22 -3.22 -9.61
CA GLY A 117 1.12 -3.22 -9.02
C GLY A 117 1.23 -4.26 -7.90
N THR A 118 0.21 -4.38 -7.05
CA THR A 118 0.14 -5.41 -6.01
C THR A 118 0.12 -6.81 -6.61
N ALA A 119 -0.65 -7.05 -7.67
CA ALA A 119 -0.68 -8.35 -8.34
C ALA A 119 0.69 -8.72 -8.94
N ILE A 120 1.37 -7.78 -9.60
CA ILE A 120 2.71 -7.98 -10.16
C ILE A 120 3.71 -8.27 -9.03
N TYR A 121 3.72 -7.44 -7.99
CA TYR A 121 4.63 -7.56 -6.85
C TYR A 121 4.46 -8.89 -6.11
N VAL A 122 3.22 -9.19 -5.68
CA VAL A 122 2.91 -10.41 -4.91
C VAL A 122 3.15 -11.66 -5.76
N GLY A 123 2.84 -11.61 -7.05
CA GLY A 123 3.13 -12.71 -7.99
C GLY A 123 4.62 -13.04 -8.11
N GLY A 124 5.51 -12.06 -7.85
CA GLY A 124 6.96 -12.23 -7.88
C GLY A 124 7.53 -13.04 -6.72
N ASP A 125 6.79 -13.23 -5.62
CA ASP A 125 7.17 -14.15 -4.54
C ASP A 125 8.60 -13.91 -3.99
N LEU A 126 8.87 -12.65 -3.63
CA LEU A 126 10.16 -12.18 -3.07
C LEU A 126 10.03 -11.62 -1.64
N GLY A 127 8.92 -11.94 -0.97
CA GLY A 127 8.56 -11.46 0.37
C GLY A 127 7.29 -10.60 0.35
N ALA A 128 6.66 -10.47 1.51
CA ALA A 128 5.44 -9.70 1.72
C ALA A 128 5.74 -8.25 2.19
N GLY A 129 4.80 -7.33 1.99
CA GLY A 129 4.97 -5.94 2.41
C GLY A 129 5.00 -5.83 3.94
N PRO A 130 5.59 -4.78 4.53
CA PRO A 130 5.71 -4.62 5.98
C PRO A 130 4.38 -4.82 6.74
N ARG A 131 3.28 -4.26 6.22
CA ARG A 131 1.93 -4.45 6.78
C ARG A 131 1.41 -5.89 6.65
N ASP A 132 1.74 -6.57 5.54
CA ASP A 132 1.23 -7.90 5.24
C ASP A 132 1.93 -8.95 6.13
N GLY A 133 3.20 -8.75 6.49
CA GLY A 133 3.85 -9.63 7.47
C GLY A 133 3.34 -9.44 8.90
N VAL A 134 2.79 -8.27 9.27
CA VAL A 134 2.05 -8.15 10.54
C VAL A 134 0.79 -9.02 10.50
N MET A 135 0.06 -9.01 9.38
CA MET A 135 -1.10 -9.88 9.17
C MET A 135 -0.72 -11.37 9.27
N VAL A 136 0.35 -11.80 8.59
CA VAL A 136 0.84 -13.19 8.63
C VAL A 136 1.30 -13.57 10.04
N GLY A 137 2.08 -12.72 10.70
CA GLY A 137 2.54 -12.99 12.05
C GLY A 137 1.40 -13.10 13.08
N LEU A 138 0.33 -12.32 12.92
CA LEU A 138 -0.88 -12.45 13.74
C LEU A 138 -1.65 -13.74 13.46
N GLU A 139 -1.64 -14.22 12.21
CA GLU A 139 -2.25 -15.49 11.83
C GLU A 139 -1.50 -16.68 12.45
N GLU A 140 -0.17 -16.65 12.45
CA GLU A 140 0.67 -17.63 13.15
C GLU A 140 0.46 -17.63 14.67
N LYS A 141 -0.07 -16.54 15.23
CA LYS A 141 -0.47 -16.43 16.66
C LYS A 141 -1.89 -16.94 16.94
N GLY A 142 -2.58 -17.48 15.94
CA GLY A 142 -3.89 -18.13 16.08
C GLY A 142 -5.08 -17.28 15.64
N LEU A 143 -4.88 -16.09 15.09
CA LEU A 143 -5.97 -15.33 14.47
C LEU A 143 -6.30 -15.89 13.08
N LYS A 144 -7.56 -15.80 12.66
CA LYS A 144 -7.90 -16.05 11.25
C LYS A 144 -7.30 -14.93 10.40
N ILE A 145 -6.76 -15.26 9.22
CA ILE A 145 -6.11 -14.28 8.33
C ILE A 145 -7.00 -13.06 8.01
N GLY A 146 -8.31 -13.30 7.79
CA GLY A 146 -9.28 -12.23 7.55
C GLY A 146 -9.47 -11.33 8.78
N THR A 147 -9.51 -11.91 9.98
CA THR A 147 -9.59 -11.16 11.24
C THR A 147 -8.33 -10.34 11.48
N ALA A 148 -7.14 -10.92 11.27
CA ALA A 148 -5.87 -10.21 11.37
C ALA A 148 -5.82 -9.00 10.42
N ARG A 149 -6.24 -9.19 9.16
CA ARG A 149 -6.34 -8.11 8.16
C ARG A 149 -7.29 -7.00 8.58
N THR A 150 -8.52 -7.36 8.96
CA THR A 150 -9.52 -6.37 9.41
C THR A 150 -9.02 -5.60 10.62
N LEU A 151 -8.35 -6.27 11.57
CA LEU A 151 -7.80 -5.63 12.76
C LEU A 151 -6.74 -4.59 12.39
N ILE A 152 -5.74 -4.94 11.57
CA ILE A 152 -4.68 -3.98 11.21
C ILE A 152 -5.21 -2.82 10.37
N GLU A 153 -6.17 -3.06 9.46
CA GLU A 153 -6.81 -2.02 8.67
C GLU A 153 -7.64 -1.09 9.57
N ALA A 154 -8.41 -1.64 10.51
CA ALA A 154 -9.21 -0.86 11.46
C ALA A 154 -8.35 -0.02 12.40
N VAL A 155 -7.24 -0.58 12.91
CA VAL A 155 -6.28 0.16 13.75
C VAL A 155 -5.65 1.31 12.97
N ALA A 156 -5.14 1.06 11.77
CA ALA A 156 -4.55 2.11 10.94
C ALA A 156 -5.57 3.21 10.62
N PHE A 157 -6.77 2.85 10.18
CA PHE A 157 -7.83 3.82 9.88
C PHE A 157 -8.23 4.64 11.11
N THR A 158 -8.42 3.99 12.26
CA THR A 158 -8.84 4.65 13.51
C THR A 158 -7.77 5.61 14.01
N CYS A 159 -6.50 5.18 14.05
CA CYS A 159 -5.39 6.05 14.40
C CYS A 159 -5.29 7.24 13.43
N GLY A 160 -5.38 6.98 12.13
CA GLY A 160 -5.36 8.03 11.10
C GLY A 160 -6.50 9.02 11.25
N PHE A 161 -7.71 8.55 11.55
CA PHE A 161 -8.87 9.40 11.81
C PHE A 161 -8.62 10.37 12.96
N PHE A 162 -8.13 9.88 14.10
CA PHE A 162 -7.82 10.72 15.26
C PHE A 162 -6.66 11.70 14.99
N LEU A 163 -5.74 11.35 14.10
CA LEU A 163 -4.65 12.23 13.64
C LEU A 163 -5.08 13.22 12.54
N GLY A 164 -6.38 13.28 12.17
CA GLY A 164 -6.87 14.21 11.15
C GLY A 164 -6.58 13.81 9.70
N GLY A 165 -6.35 12.51 9.48
CA GLY A 165 -6.21 11.92 8.16
C GLY A 165 -7.47 12.09 7.30
N LYS A 166 -7.27 12.28 5.99
CA LYS A 166 -8.36 12.63 5.07
C LYS A 166 -9.25 11.43 4.74
N ILE A 167 -10.48 11.49 5.22
CA ILE A 167 -11.54 10.52 4.92
C ILE A 167 -12.54 11.15 3.96
N GLY A 168 -13.10 10.34 3.06
CA GLY A 168 -14.14 10.78 2.13
C GLY A 168 -14.74 9.62 1.35
N ILE A 169 -15.46 9.92 0.27
CA ILE A 169 -16.11 8.90 -0.57
C ILE A 169 -15.09 7.89 -1.12
N ALA A 170 -13.88 8.35 -1.45
CA ALA A 170 -12.82 7.48 -1.92
C ALA A 170 -12.39 6.43 -0.90
N SER A 171 -12.49 6.70 0.41
CA SER A 171 -12.16 5.74 1.46
C SER A 171 -12.99 4.46 1.33
N VAL A 172 -14.29 4.61 1.08
CA VAL A 172 -15.22 3.51 0.85
C VAL A 172 -14.92 2.81 -0.48
N ILE A 173 -14.78 3.59 -1.55
CA ILE A 173 -14.50 3.05 -2.90
C ILE A 173 -13.22 2.22 -2.91
N ILE A 174 -12.14 2.71 -2.29
CA ILE A 174 -10.84 2.05 -2.23
C ILE A 174 -10.95 0.68 -1.53
N VAL A 175 -11.61 0.62 -0.37
CA VAL A 175 -11.79 -0.61 0.41
C VAL A 175 -12.52 -1.69 -0.42
N PHE A 176 -13.55 -1.32 -1.17
CA PHE A 176 -14.30 -2.28 -1.97
C PHE A 176 -13.66 -2.61 -3.33
N SER A 177 -12.82 -1.72 -3.88
CA SER A 177 -12.33 -1.85 -5.26
C SER A 177 -10.96 -2.49 -5.36
N VAL A 178 -9.99 -2.10 -4.52
CA VAL A 178 -8.59 -2.53 -4.68
C VAL A 178 -8.46 -4.05 -4.65
N GLY A 179 -9.12 -4.72 -3.69
CA GLY A 179 -9.09 -6.19 -3.60
C GLY A 179 -9.60 -6.89 -4.86
N ARG A 180 -10.66 -6.37 -5.50
CA ARG A 180 -11.20 -6.92 -6.75
C ARG A 180 -10.24 -6.74 -7.92
N VAL A 181 -9.61 -5.58 -8.02
CA VAL A 181 -8.59 -5.31 -9.04
C VAL A 181 -7.38 -6.25 -8.87
N VAL A 182 -6.91 -6.46 -7.64
CA VAL A 182 -5.83 -7.43 -7.36
C VAL A 182 -6.24 -8.83 -7.80
N GLN A 183 -7.43 -9.29 -7.41
CA GLN A 183 -7.94 -10.61 -7.78
C GLN A 183 -8.05 -10.81 -9.29
N PHE A 184 -8.42 -9.76 -10.02
CA PHE A 184 -8.47 -9.79 -11.48
C PHE A 184 -7.07 -9.98 -12.09
N PHE A 185 -6.06 -9.25 -11.61
CA PHE A 185 -4.73 -9.27 -12.21
C PHE A 185 -3.81 -10.39 -11.71
N ILE A 186 -4.01 -10.93 -10.49
CA ILE A 186 -3.09 -11.92 -9.90
C ILE A 186 -2.81 -13.15 -10.79
N PRO A 187 -3.79 -13.74 -11.52
CA PRO A 187 -3.52 -14.96 -12.30
C PRO A 187 -2.53 -14.74 -13.46
N TYR A 188 -2.34 -13.50 -13.92
CA TYR A 188 -1.45 -13.18 -15.04
C TYR A 188 0.02 -13.05 -14.61
N PHE A 189 0.29 -12.85 -13.32
CA PHE A 189 1.62 -12.54 -12.81
C PHE A 189 2.12 -13.51 -11.73
N ASP A 190 1.30 -14.47 -11.31
CA ASP A 190 1.63 -15.41 -10.25
C ASP A 190 2.75 -16.39 -10.66
N LEU A 191 3.92 -16.25 -10.04
CA LEU A 191 5.08 -17.13 -10.19
C LEU A 191 5.35 -17.98 -8.94
N ARG A 192 4.42 -17.99 -7.98
CA ARG A 192 4.53 -18.86 -6.79
C ARG A 192 4.47 -20.31 -7.24
N LYS A 193 5.32 -21.15 -6.65
CA LYS A 193 5.31 -22.59 -6.93
C LYS A 193 3.96 -23.16 -6.46
N LYS A 194 3.24 -23.83 -7.37
CA LYS A 194 2.20 -24.79 -6.99
C LYS A 194 2.83 -26.08 -6.50
#